data_AF-A0A2N9LJM4-F1
#
_entry.id   AF-A0A2N9LJM4-F1
#
_cell.length_a   1.000
_cell.length_b   1.000
_cell.length_c   1.000
_cell.angle_alpha   90.00
_cell.angle_beta   90.00
_cell.angle_gamma   90.00
#
_symmetry.space_group_name_H-M   'P 1'
#
loop_
_entity.id
_entity.type
_entity.pdbx_description
1 polymer ?
#
loop_
_entity_poly.entity_id
_entity_poly.type
_entity_poly.pdbx_seq_one_letter_code
_entity_poly.pdbx_strand_id
1 'polypeptide(L)'
;MRITARFADDIAIVSLSGKFLAGSDGPYLRQKVKDFIDAGTKKLVIDFADVPYIDSTGLGFLAGTRVTAQNASVRMVLSNINVHVRKILDDVKLSQFFVIAPDEAAALAKVNELEPATPDSPPEAAAPKPRGRKAAANPTEPS
;
A
#
# COMPACT_ATOMS: atom_id res chain seq x y z
N MET A 1 -12.70 1.22 -9.68
CA MET A 1 -12.12 0.10 -8.92
C MET A 1 -13.09 -0.34 -7.83
N ARG A 2 -13.10 -1.62 -7.44
CA ARG A 2 -13.98 -2.11 -6.36
C ARG A 2 -13.16 -2.66 -5.20
N ILE A 3 -13.58 -2.31 -3.98
CA ILE A 3 -13.12 -2.91 -2.73
C ILE A 3 -14.29 -3.60 -2.05
N THR A 4 -14.10 -4.86 -1.73
CA THR A 4 -14.95 -5.61 -0.79
C THR A 4 -14.14 -5.94 0.43
N ALA A 5 -14.77 -5.88 1.60
CA ALA A 5 -14.15 -6.29 2.85
C ALA A 5 -15.02 -7.35 3.51
N ARG A 6 -14.36 -8.34 4.08
CA ARG A 6 -14.98 -9.34 4.94
C ARG A 6 -14.10 -9.56 6.17
N PHE A 7 -14.69 -10.06 7.23
CA PHE A 7 -13.98 -10.37 8.45
C PHE A 7 -13.94 -11.88 8.64
N ALA A 8 -12.76 -12.39 8.97
CA ALA A 8 -12.55 -13.76 9.43
C ALA A 8 -11.89 -13.65 10.80
N ASP A 9 -12.61 -14.02 11.85
CA ASP A 9 -12.21 -13.81 13.25
C ASP A 9 -11.83 -12.33 13.51
N ASP A 10 -10.58 -12.07 13.90
CA ASP A 10 -10.03 -10.73 14.13
C ASP A 10 -9.26 -10.14 12.93
N ILE A 11 -9.38 -10.79 11.77
CA ILE A 11 -8.69 -10.41 10.53
C ILE A 11 -9.66 -9.76 9.56
N ALA A 12 -9.37 -8.54 9.14
CA ALA A 12 -10.04 -7.92 8.01
C ALA A 12 -9.37 -8.39 6.71
N ILE A 13 -10.16 -8.97 5.81
CA ILE A 13 -9.74 -9.38 4.47
C ILE A 13 -10.33 -8.38 3.47
N VAL A 14 -9.46 -7.67 2.77
CA VAL A 14 -9.81 -6.62 1.80
C VAL A 14 -9.46 -7.12 0.40
N SER A 15 -10.49 -7.50 -0.37
CA SER A 15 -10.31 -7.92 -1.76
C SER A 15 -10.44 -6.74 -2.70
N LEU A 16 -9.45 -6.60 -3.57
CA LEU A 16 -9.34 -5.55 -4.56
C LEU A 16 -9.66 -6.14 -5.94
N SER A 17 -10.52 -5.46 -6.70
CA SER A 17 -10.87 -5.89 -8.06
C SER A 17 -10.88 -4.73 -9.05
N GLY A 18 -10.33 -5.00 -10.23
CA GLY A 18 -10.17 -4.05 -11.32
C GLY A 18 -8.79 -3.40 -11.36
N LYS A 19 -8.61 -2.47 -12.30
CA LYS A 19 -7.32 -1.81 -12.54
C LYS A 19 -7.13 -0.65 -11.57
N PHE A 20 -5.97 -0.60 -10.90
CA PHE A 20 -5.50 0.57 -10.17
C PHE A 20 -4.96 1.60 -11.16
N LEU A 21 -5.85 2.38 -11.76
CA LEU A 21 -5.53 3.47 -12.68
C LEU A 21 -5.84 4.82 -12.04
N ALA A 22 -5.08 5.85 -12.41
CA ALA A 22 -5.31 7.23 -12.05
C ALA A 22 -6.77 7.63 -12.30
N GLY A 23 -7.45 7.96 -11.20
CA GLY A 23 -8.86 8.29 -11.14
C GLY A 23 -9.28 8.67 -9.72
N SER A 24 -10.55 9.03 -9.53
CA SER A 24 -11.09 9.56 -8.27
C SER A 24 -11.13 8.55 -7.10
N ASP A 25 -10.80 7.30 -7.36
CA ASP A 25 -11.02 6.19 -6.42
C ASP A 25 -9.97 6.15 -5.29
N GLY A 26 -8.75 6.65 -5.52
CA GLY A 26 -7.62 6.53 -4.58
C GLY A 26 -7.89 7.03 -3.14
N PRO A 27 -8.45 8.25 -2.93
CA PRO A 27 -8.80 8.75 -1.61
C PRO A 27 -9.87 7.91 -0.90
N TYR A 28 -10.89 7.45 -1.65
CA TYR A 28 -11.95 6.59 -1.12
C TYR A 28 -11.42 5.26 -0.63
N LEU A 29 -10.49 4.65 -1.39
CA LEU A 29 -9.82 3.41 -0.99
C LEU A 29 -9.09 3.56 0.35
N ARG A 30 -8.32 4.65 0.52
CA ARG A 30 -7.59 4.93 1.76
C ARG A 30 -8.53 5.11 2.94
N GLN A 31 -9.61 5.85 2.76
CA GLN A 31 -10.58 6.10 3.83
C GLN A 31 -11.21 4.79 4.31
N LYS A 32 -11.63 3.91 3.39
CA LYS A 32 -12.18 2.60 3.75
C LYS A 32 -11.25 1.76 4.61
N VAL A 33 -9.96 1.69 4.26
CA VAL A 33 -8.99 0.95 5.07
C VAL A 33 -8.77 1.61 6.43
N LYS A 34 -8.72 2.94 6.46
CA LYS A 34 -8.63 3.69 7.72
C LYS A 34 -9.82 3.39 8.63
N ASP A 35 -11.04 3.36 8.08
CA ASP A 35 -12.25 3.06 8.86
C ASP A 35 -12.18 1.68 9.52
N PHE A 36 -11.61 0.67 8.83
CA PHE A 36 -11.39 -0.65 9.43
C PHE A 36 -10.36 -0.62 10.57
N ILE A 37 -9.27 0.12 10.39
CA ILE A 37 -8.21 0.28 11.39
C ILE A 37 -8.76 1.02 12.62
N ASP A 38 -9.49 2.12 12.40
CA ASP A 38 -10.13 2.92 13.46
C ASP A 38 -11.19 2.11 14.22
N ALA A 39 -11.87 1.18 13.54
CA ALA A 39 -12.81 0.23 14.15
C ALA A 39 -12.13 -0.85 15.03
N GLY A 40 -10.81 -0.81 15.17
CA GLY A 40 -10.06 -1.69 16.07
C GLY A 40 -9.41 -2.90 15.40
N THR A 41 -9.46 -3.01 14.07
CA THR A 41 -8.82 -4.10 13.33
C THR A 41 -7.31 -4.12 13.61
N LYS A 42 -6.78 -5.26 14.07
CA LYS A 42 -5.35 -5.44 14.35
C LYS A 42 -4.61 -6.27 13.30
N LYS A 43 -5.34 -6.99 12.45
CA LYS A 43 -4.82 -7.84 11.39
C LYS A 43 -5.53 -7.54 10.08
N LEU A 44 -4.77 -7.28 9.03
CA LEU A 44 -5.27 -6.91 7.72
C LEU A 44 -4.61 -7.76 6.64
N VAL A 45 -5.43 -8.39 5.81
CA VAL A 45 -5.01 -9.06 4.58
C VAL A 45 -5.56 -8.29 3.40
N ILE A 46 -4.72 -7.98 2.42
CA ILE A 46 -5.14 -7.34 1.17
C ILE A 46 -4.95 -8.35 0.04
N ASP A 47 -6.03 -8.65 -0.67
CA ASP A 47 -6.07 -9.64 -1.75
C ASP A 47 -6.10 -8.96 -3.12
N PHE A 48 -5.13 -9.34 -3.97
CA PHE A 48 -4.90 -8.81 -5.30
C PHE A 48 -5.32 -9.75 -6.43
N ALA A 49 -6.04 -10.85 -6.14
CA ALA A 49 -6.43 -11.86 -7.12
C ALA A 49 -7.08 -11.26 -8.38
N ASP A 50 -7.96 -10.27 -8.22
CA ASP A 50 -8.68 -9.59 -9.30
C ASP A 50 -8.05 -8.25 -9.72
N VAL A 51 -6.76 -8.02 -9.41
CA VAL A 51 -6.02 -6.81 -9.77
C VAL A 51 -5.03 -7.10 -10.90
N PRO A 52 -5.38 -6.87 -12.17
CA PRO A 52 -4.48 -7.17 -13.28
C PRO A 52 -3.34 -6.15 -13.45
N TYR A 53 -3.46 -4.94 -12.89
CA TYR A 53 -2.52 -3.85 -13.13
C TYR A 53 -2.55 -2.79 -12.01
N ILE A 54 -1.39 -2.17 -11.75
CA ILE A 54 -1.21 -1.08 -10.79
C ILE A 54 -0.37 0.07 -11.37
N ASP A 55 -0.75 1.32 -11.08
CA ASP A 55 0.03 2.52 -11.41
C ASP A 55 0.47 3.30 -10.15
N SER A 56 0.92 4.55 -10.32
CA SER A 56 1.31 5.45 -9.24
C SER A 56 0.21 5.69 -8.19
N THR A 57 -1.06 5.66 -8.57
CA THR A 57 -2.21 5.82 -7.66
C THR A 57 -2.34 4.62 -6.74
N GLY A 58 -2.19 3.41 -7.29
CA GLY A 58 -2.22 2.20 -6.47
C GLY A 58 -0.99 2.02 -5.60
N LEU A 59 0.20 2.37 -6.11
CA LEU A 59 1.42 2.40 -5.31
C LEU A 59 1.29 3.40 -4.17
N GLY A 60 0.72 4.58 -4.44
CA GLY A 60 0.40 5.57 -3.43
C GLY A 60 -0.56 5.01 -2.39
N PHE A 61 -1.68 4.41 -2.81
CA PHE A 61 -2.65 3.76 -1.91
C PHE A 61 -1.98 2.72 -1.00
N LEU A 62 -1.14 1.84 -1.56
CA LEU A 62 -0.41 0.83 -0.79
C LEU A 62 0.54 1.45 0.23
N ALA A 63 1.37 2.41 -0.19
CA ALA A 63 2.28 3.12 0.70
C ALA A 63 1.54 3.84 1.84
N GLY A 64 0.43 4.51 1.51
CA GLY A 64 -0.42 5.17 2.50
C GLY A 64 -1.03 4.22 3.51
N THR A 65 -1.61 3.15 2.99
CA THR A 65 -2.23 2.09 3.78
C THR A 65 -1.20 1.45 4.71
N ARG A 66 0.03 1.23 4.24
CA ARG A 66 1.14 0.73 5.06
C ARG A 66 1.47 1.66 6.22
N VAL A 67 1.60 2.96 5.96
CA VAL A 67 1.87 3.97 7.00
C VAL A 67 0.74 4.02 8.02
N THR A 68 -0.52 4.01 7.57
CA THR A 68 -1.69 3.99 8.47
C THR A 68 -1.69 2.74 9.35
N ALA A 69 -1.44 1.56 8.77
CA ALA A 69 -1.37 0.32 9.52
C ALA A 69 -0.20 0.33 10.52
N GLN A 70 0.96 0.84 10.12
CA GLN A 70 2.11 0.95 11.00
C GLN A 70 1.85 1.85 12.20
N ASN A 71 1.28 3.04 11.98
CA ASN A 71 0.94 3.98 13.05
C ASN A 71 -0.07 3.41 14.05
N ALA A 72 -0.93 2.50 13.61
CA ALA A 72 -1.91 1.82 14.44
C ALA A 72 -1.44 0.44 14.97
N SER A 73 -0.17 0.08 14.72
CA SER A 73 0.43 -1.23 15.02
C SER A 73 -0.37 -2.43 14.50
N VAL A 74 -0.96 -2.24 13.32
CA VAL A 74 -1.72 -3.25 12.59
C VAL A 74 -0.78 -4.10 11.75
N ARG A 75 -0.98 -5.41 11.83
CA ARG A 75 -0.26 -6.40 11.01
C ARG A 75 -0.90 -6.44 9.63
N MET A 76 -0.07 -6.39 8.59
CA MET A 76 -0.55 -6.32 7.21
C MET A 76 0.18 -7.32 6.32
N VAL A 77 -0.58 -8.10 5.55
CA VAL A 77 -0.05 -9.03 4.53
C VAL A 77 -0.77 -8.82 3.20
N LEU A 78 -0.02 -8.85 2.10
CA LEU A 78 -0.57 -8.85 0.76
C LEU A 78 -0.63 -10.29 0.21
N SER A 79 -1.69 -10.64 -0.51
CA SER A 79 -1.92 -11.96 -1.09
C SER A 79 -2.28 -11.89 -2.57
N ASN A 80 -2.09 -13.00 -3.29
CA ASN A 80 -2.43 -13.14 -4.72
C ASN A 80 -1.86 -12.04 -5.62
N ILE A 81 -0.66 -11.53 -5.30
CA ILE A 81 0.02 -10.57 -6.17
C ILE A 81 0.52 -11.29 -7.41
N ASN A 82 0.00 -10.89 -8.57
CA ASN A 82 0.47 -11.42 -9.86
C ASN A 82 1.89 -10.92 -10.20
N VAL A 83 2.52 -11.60 -11.17
CA VAL A 83 3.91 -11.32 -11.60
C VAL A 83 4.10 -9.87 -12.06
N HIS A 84 3.11 -9.29 -12.72
CA HIS A 84 3.19 -7.92 -13.24
C HIS A 84 3.16 -6.87 -12.12
N VAL A 85 2.21 -6.99 -11.19
CA VAL A 85 2.09 -6.13 -10.01
C VAL A 85 3.32 -6.28 -9.11
N ARG A 86 3.81 -7.51 -8.92
CA ARG A 86 5.04 -7.78 -8.17
C ARG A 86 6.24 -7.06 -8.80
N LYS A 87 6.42 -7.18 -10.12
CA LYS A 87 7.50 -6.50 -10.84
C LYS A 87 7.46 -5.00 -10.63
N ILE A 88 6.27 -4.38 -10.72
CA ILE A 88 6.13 -2.94 -10.50
C ILE A 88 6.51 -2.56 -9.06
N LEU A 89 6.09 -3.34 -8.06
CA LEU A 89 6.46 -3.12 -6.66
C LEU A 89 7.97 -3.26 -6.42
N ASP A 90 8.61 -4.23 -7.08
CA ASP A 90 10.06 -4.46 -7.01
C ASP A 90 10.84 -3.31 -7.68
N ASP A 91 10.38 -2.85 -8.85
CA ASP A 91 10.99 -1.76 -9.61
C ASP A 91 11.02 -0.45 -8.79
N VAL A 92 9.98 -0.20 -7.98
CA VAL A 92 9.92 0.96 -7.07
C VAL A 92 10.43 0.67 -5.65
N LYS A 93 11.00 -0.52 -5.42
CA LYS A 93 11.50 -0.99 -4.11
C LYS A 93 10.47 -0.92 -2.99
N LEU A 94 9.18 -1.03 -3.30
CA LEU A 94 8.13 -1.06 -2.30
C LEU A 94 7.91 -2.46 -1.72
N SER A 95 8.17 -3.51 -2.50
CA SER A 95 7.93 -4.90 -2.10
C SER A 95 8.61 -5.26 -0.77
N GLN A 96 9.79 -4.72 -0.48
CA GLN A 96 10.52 -4.95 0.77
C GLN A 96 9.80 -4.45 2.04
N PHE A 97 8.86 -3.50 1.92
CA PHE A 97 8.10 -2.98 3.06
C PHE A 97 6.83 -3.78 3.34
N PHE A 98 6.49 -4.73 2.47
CA PHE A 98 5.30 -5.55 2.57
C PHE A 98 5.65 -7.01 2.78
N VAL A 99 4.90 -7.64 3.68
CA VAL A 99 4.89 -9.09 3.76
C VAL A 99 3.95 -9.59 2.67
N ILE A 100 4.46 -10.40 1.75
CA ILE A 100 3.67 -10.95 0.64
C ILE A 100 3.57 -12.47 0.79
N ALA A 101 2.36 -12.98 0.58
CA ALA A 101 2.01 -14.39 0.54
C ALA A 101 1.51 -14.77 -0.86
N PRO A 102 1.65 -16.04 -1.27
CA PRO A 102 1.17 -16.50 -2.58
C PRO A 102 -0.35 -16.40 -2.71
N ASP A 103 -1.08 -16.78 -1.66
CA ASP A 103 -2.53 -16.86 -1.62
C ASP A 103 -3.10 -16.34 -0.30
N GLU A 104 -4.43 -16.28 -0.21
CA GLU A 104 -5.14 -15.79 0.97
C GLU A 104 -4.88 -16.68 2.20
N ALA A 105 -4.86 -18.01 2.05
CA ALA A 105 -4.67 -18.93 3.17
C ALA A 105 -3.29 -18.76 3.81
N ALA A 106 -2.25 -18.65 2.99
CA ALA A 106 -0.89 -18.35 3.44
C ALA A 106 -0.79 -16.96 4.07
N ALA A 107 -1.56 -15.98 3.59
CA ALA A 107 -1.61 -14.65 4.20
C ALA A 107 -2.27 -14.66 5.58
N LEU A 108 -3.35 -15.43 5.75
CA LEU A 108 -4.03 -15.62 7.03
C LEU A 108 -3.12 -16.31 8.06
N ALA A 109 -2.33 -17.30 7.65
CA ALA A 109 -1.32 -17.89 8.53
C ALA A 109 -0.26 -16.85 8.93
N LYS A 110 0.33 -16.17 7.94
CA LYS A 110 1.39 -15.17 8.19
C LYS A 110 0.93 -14.02 9.07
N VAL A 111 -0.27 -13.47 8.87
CA VAL A 111 -0.73 -12.30 9.64
C VAL A 111 -0.90 -12.63 11.14
N ASN A 112 -1.12 -13.90 11.47
CA ASN A 112 -1.16 -14.39 12.85
C ASN A 112 0.25 -14.50 13.47
N GLU A 113 1.24 -14.90 12.67
CA GLU A 113 2.63 -15.06 13.09
C GLU A 113 3.42 -13.75 13.14
N LEU A 114 3.00 -12.73 12.38
CA LEU A 114 3.68 -11.44 12.37
C LEU A 114 3.63 -10.76 13.73
N GLU A 115 4.74 -10.18 14.15
CA GLU A 115 4.73 -9.21 15.24
C GLU A 115 4.05 -7.91 14.78
N PRO A 116 3.34 -7.20 15.68
CA PRO A 116 2.74 -5.92 15.34
C PRO A 116 3.83 -4.96 14.85
N ALA A 117 3.55 -4.27 13.75
CA ALA A 117 4.48 -3.27 13.23
C ALA A 117 4.69 -2.19 14.32
N THR A 118 5.92 -2.04 14.79
CA THR A 118 6.24 -1.01 15.78
C THR A 118 6.26 0.36 15.09
N PRO A 119 5.77 1.43 15.75
CA PRO A 119 5.76 2.79 15.19
C PRO A 119 7.19 3.36 14.97
N ASP A 120 8.18 2.80 15.67
CA ASP A 120 9.56 3.33 15.74
C ASP A 120 10.47 2.87 14.59
N SER A 121 10.01 1.96 13.71
CA SER A 121 10.75 1.62 12.50
C SER A 121 10.38 2.61 11.38
N PRO A 122 11.25 3.53 10.95
CA PRO A 122 10.89 4.45 9.89
C PRO A 122 10.54 3.66 8.61
N PRO A 123 9.47 4.03 7.87
CA PRO A 123 9.29 3.58 6.50
C PRO A 123 10.36 4.30 5.68
N GLU A 124 11.57 3.74 5.64
CA GLU A 124 12.66 4.31 4.87
C GLU A 124 12.31 4.25 3.39
N ALA A 125 11.83 5.38 2.84
CA ALA A 125 11.48 5.64 1.43
C ALA A 125 10.03 5.36 0.99
N ALA A 126 9.10 6.22 1.40
CA ALA A 126 7.94 6.58 0.59
C ALA A 126 7.52 8.05 0.76
N ALA A 127 8.48 8.98 0.76
CA ALA A 127 8.20 10.39 0.53
C ALA A 127 8.64 10.74 -0.90
N PRO A 128 7.73 11.11 -1.83
CA PRO A 128 8.18 11.89 -2.97
C PRO A 128 8.65 13.24 -2.41
N LYS A 129 9.96 13.49 -2.46
CA LYS A 129 10.48 14.86 -2.31
C LYS A 129 9.74 15.72 -3.34
N PRO A 130 9.19 16.90 -2.99
CA PRO A 130 8.67 17.81 -4.00
C PRO A 130 9.84 18.14 -4.93
N ARG A 131 9.75 17.67 -6.17
CA ARG A 131 10.77 17.87 -7.19
C ARG A 131 10.67 19.33 -7.61
N GLY A 132 11.53 20.15 -7.02
CA GLY A 132 11.63 21.56 -7.34
C GLY A 132 11.81 21.75 -8.85
N ARG A 133 11.01 22.63 -9.44
CA ARG A 133 11.28 23.14 -10.78
C ARG A 133 12.17 24.39 -10.60
N LYS A 134 13.49 24.18 -10.67
CA LYS A 134 14.43 25.25 -11.03
C LYS A 134 14.50 25.33 -12.56
N ALA A 135 14.28 26.52 -13.10
CA ALA A 135 14.90 27.03 -14.32
C ALA A 135 15.36 28.45 -13.93
N ALA A 136 16.64 28.83 -13.81
CA ALA A 136 17.81 28.75 -14.70
C ALA A 136 17.48 29.31 -16.10
N ALA A 137 18.18 30.30 -16.69
CA ALA A 137 19.32 31.14 -16.30
C ALA A 137 19.48 32.27 -17.36
N ASN A 138 19.96 33.46 -16.95
CA ASN A 138 20.94 34.43 -17.56
C ASN A 138 20.99 34.70 -19.10
N PRO A 139 21.79 35.65 -19.65
CA PRO A 139 22.82 36.56 -19.09
C PRO A 139 22.56 38.05 -19.50
N THR A 140 23.36 39.11 -19.27
CA THR A 140 24.81 39.31 -19.44
C THR A 140 25.17 40.70 -18.89
N GLU A 141 26.22 40.81 -18.07
CA GLU A 141 27.09 42.01 -17.95
C GLU A 141 27.84 42.27 -19.28
N PRO A 142 28.69 43.30 -19.49
CA PRO A 142 29.13 44.39 -18.61
C PRO A 142 29.12 45.80 -19.27
N SER A 143 29.35 46.84 -18.47
CA SER A 143 30.48 47.81 -18.61
C SER A 143 30.38 48.93 -17.58
#